data_AF-H2YXN3-F1
#
_entry.id   AF-H2YXN3-F1
#
_cell.length_a   1.000
_cell.length_b   1.000
_cell.length_c   1.000
_cell.angle_alpha   90.00
_cell.angle_beta   90.00
_cell.angle_gamma   90.00
#
_symmetry.space_group_name_H-M   'P 1'
#
loop_
_entity.id
_entity.type
_entity.pdbx_description
1 polymer ?
#
loop_
_entity_poly.entity_id
_entity_poly.type
_entity_poly.pdbx_seq_one_letter_code
_entity_poly.pdbx_strand_id
1 'polypeptide(L)'
;ARKQQEEEKQPKGKKTPKTPAKPKTGETVSKSGKSSAKSSEKQLDTNAPLPTPEEIDDKSPEYKAARASLTRAYPGSFKSFTIPCLVAPGSCSEKDLSQNYNTANTLYLEIHCPTIKPPVVIISNQGHSLTDFGQVSIGQNAIKPISIQNISDHPVELKVSVLDTSGPFQMLNALRTLRPEETHTVLVSFTPSIGRVFYEVLKIVSPSSELDVCLTGRGVTPVIKLVPHERVLDLGHVMMGESSSATFTLENQSSLSVKYSIRLDSGSLLRHD
;
A
#
# COMPACT_ATOMS: atom_id res chain seq x y z
N ALA A 1 16.91 -52.64 -36.05
CA ALA A 1 17.31 -54.04 -35.73
C ALA A 1 17.68 -54.12 -34.25
N ARG A 2 17.20 -55.16 -33.51
CA ARG A 2 17.31 -55.38 -32.04
C ARG A 2 16.63 -54.27 -31.17
N LYS A 3 15.74 -54.51 -30.17
CA LYS A 3 15.63 -55.46 -29.02
C LYS A 3 16.63 -55.14 -27.89
N GLN A 4 16.35 -55.10 -26.57
CA GLN A 4 15.19 -55.24 -25.63
C GLN A 4 15.56 -54.43 -24.32
N GLN A 5 14.69 -53.92 -23.42
CA GLN A 5 13.95 -54.55 -22.28
C GLN A 5 14.67 -55.70 -21.52
N GLU A 6 14.53 -55.98 -20.21
CA GLU A 6 14.10 -55.27 -18.97
C GLU A 6 14.46 -56.18 -17.74
N GLU A 7 14.15 -55.77 -16.49
CA GLU A 7 14.03 -56.57 -15.22
C GLU A 7 15.25 -57.10 -14.38
N GLU A 8 15.40 -56.48 -13.20
CA GLU A 8 15.33 -57.03 -11.81
C GLU A 8 16.09 -58.30 -11.31
N LYS A 9 16.83 -58.16 -10.18
CA LYS A 9 16.69 -58.96 -8.91
C LYS A 9 17.66 -58.60 -7.76
N GLN A 10 17.17 -58.72 -6.51
CA GLN A 10 17.90 -58.73 -5.21
C GLN A 10 18.05 -60.20 -4.68
N PRO A 11 18.89 -60.61 -3.66
CA PRO A 11 18.76 -60.14 -2.24
C PRO A 11 19.88 -60.41 -1.15
N LYS A 12 19.61 -59.93 0.09
CA LYS A 12 19.82 -60.55 1.47
C LYS A 12 21.15 -60.48 2.30
N GLY A 13 21.00 -60.00 3.56
CA GLY A 13 21.73 -60.41 4.81
C GLY A 13 22.45 -59.29 5.58
N LYS A 14 22.56 -59.20 6.93
CA LYS A 14 22.05 -60.01 8.08
C LYS A 14 22.20 -59.24 9.44
N LYS A 15 21.17 -59.31 10.32
CA LYS A 15 21.17 -59.25 11.83
C LYS A 15 21.58 -58.00 12.66
N THR A 16 20.86 -57.85 13.79
CA THR A 16 20.88 -56.88 14.93
C THR A 16 21.54 -57.52 16.20
N PRO A 17 21.44 -57.07 17.50
CA PRO A 17 20.74 -55.91 18.14
C PRO A 17 21.39 -55.26 19.44
N LYS A 18 20.62 -54.36 20.10
CA LYS A 18 20.46 -54.08 21.58
C LYS A 18 21.33 -53.03 22.36
N THR A 19 20.57 -52.18 23.07
CA THR A 19 20.83 -51.23 24.20
C THR A 19 21.13 -51.97 25.54
N PRO A 20 21.58 -51.34 26.68
CA PRO A 20 20.78 -50.34 27.45
C PRO A 20 21.49 -49.34 28.43
N ALA A 21 20.64 -48.54 29.12
CA ALA A 21 20.76 -48.04 30.51
C ALA A 21 21.56 -46.75 30.87
N LYS A 22 21.26 -46.24 32.07
CA LYS A 22 21.46 -44.86 32.59
C LYS A 22 21.94 -44.92 34.06
N PRO A 23 22.71 -43.94 34.56
CA PRO A 23 22.71 -43.62 36.00
C PRO A 23 22.56 -42.12 36.34
N LYS A 24 22.49 -41.83 37.65
CA LYS A 24 22.62 -40.51 38.33
C LYS A 24 23.87 -40.57 39.26
N THR A 25 24.37 -39.54 39.96
CA THR A 25 23.97 -38.12 40.17
C THR A 25 25.24 -37.31 40.50
N GLY A 26 25.23 -35.98 40.36
CA GLY A 26 26.30 -35.11 40.90
C GLY A 26 26.16 -33.64 40.49
N GLU A 27 26.44 -32.73 41.43
CA GLU A 27 26.49 -31.26 41.25
C GLU A 27 27.73 -30.84 40.40
N THR A 28 27.91 -29.62 39.86
CA THR A 28 27.66 -28.30 40.47
C THR A 28 27.55 -27.16 39.42
N VAL A 29 26.58 -26.25 39.62
CA VAL A 29 26.52 -24.80 39.22
C VAL A 29 27.17 -24.32 37.89
N SER A 30 26.35 -23.77 36.97
CA SER A 30 26.45 -22.34 36.57
C SER A 30 25.35 -21.85 35.62
N LYS A 31 25.07 -20.54 35.72
CA LYS A 31 23.99 -19.71 35.15
C LYS A 31 23.76 -19.82 33.63
N SER A 32 22.49 -19.83 33.23
CA SER A 32 21.96 -18.91 32.19
C SER A 32 20.42 -18.82 32.31
N GLY A 33 19.87 -17.60 32.13
CA GLY A 33 18.48 -17.31 32.48
C GLY A 33 17.47 -17.64 31.37
N LYS A 34 16.36 -18.28 31.73
CA LYS A 34 15.12 -18.24 30.95
C LYS A 34 14.30 -17.03 31.37
N SER A 35 14.41 -15.92 30.65
CA SER A 35 13.38 -14.87 30.64
C SER A 35 12.29 -15.28 29.66
N SER A 36 11.17 -15.78 30.19
CA SER A 36 9.93 -15.87 29.41
C SER A 36 9.48 -14.46 29.03
N ALA A 37 9.32 -14.22 27.73
CA ALA A 37 8.73 -12.97 27.24
C ALA A 37 7.25 -12.93 27.62
N LYS A 38 6.95 -12.35 28.79
CA LYS A 38 5.58 -12.00 29.18
C LYS A 38 5.06 -10.97 28.17
N SER A 39 4.01 -11.33 27.46
CA SER A 39 3.10 -10.37 26.82
C SER A 39 2.55 -9.46 27.91
N SER A 40 3.00 -8.21 27.95
CA SER A 40 2.46 -7.19 28.83
C SER A 40 1.12 -6.71 28.28
N GLU A 41 0.05 -7.45 28.55
CA GLU A 41 -1.30 -6.91 28.51
C GLU A 41 -1.36 -5.75 29.52
N LYS A 42 -1.43 -4.53 29.00
CA LYS A 42 -1.59 -3.33 29.81
C LYS A 42 -3.05 -3.33 30.28
N GLN A 43 -3.29 -3.67 31.55
CA GLN A 43 -4.63 -3.52 32.12
C GLN A 43 -5.07 -2.06 31.95
N LEU A 44 -6.23 -1.85 31.33
CA LEU A 44 -6.89 -0.55 31.33
C LEU A 44 -7.48 -0.32 32.71
N ASP A 45 -7.15 0.81 33.34
CA ASP A 45 -7.83 1.25 34.56
C ASP A 45 -9.30 1.57 34.25
N THR A 46 -10.21 0.74 34.76
CA THR A 46 -11.67 0.81 34.47
C THR A 46 -12.39 2.04 35.07
N ASN A 47 -11.64 3.03 35.58
CA ASN A 47 -12.14 4.22 36.27
C ASN A 47 -11.65 5.55 35.62
N ALA A 48 -11.01 5.50 34.45
CA ALA A 48 -10.75 6.72 33.69
C ALA A 48 -12.08 7.33 33.19
N PRO A 49 -12.31 8.66 33.32
CA PRO A 49 -13.42 9.33 32.68
C PRO A 49 -13.42 9.05 31.17
N LEU A 50 -14.59 8.79 30.59
CA LEU A 50 -14.75 8.69 29.14
C LEU A 50 -14.32 10.02 28.51
N PRO A 51 -13.41 10.04 27.53
CA PRO A 51 -13.00 11.27 26.87
C PRO A 51 -14.19 11.89 26.15
N THR A 52 -14.32 13.21 26.23
CA THR A 52 -15.37 13.93 25.51
C THR A 52 -15.06 13.97 24.01
N PRO A 53 -16.06 14.07 23.11
CA PRO A 53 -15.82 14.06 21.67
C PRO A 53 -14.86 15.14 21.16
N GLU A 54 -14.73 16.25 21.90
CA GLU A 54 -13.88 17.41 21.57
C GLU A 54 -12.40 17.19 21.94
N GLU A 55 -12.11 16.23 22.83
CA GLU A 55 -10.75 15.88 23.29
C GLU A 55 -10.11 14.78 22.42
N ILE A 56 -10.86 14.20 21.47
CA ILE A 56 -10.39 13.09 20.64
C ILE A 56 -9.60 13.61 19.43
N ASP A 57 -8.28 13.46 19.47
CA ASP A 57 -7.44 13.68 18.29
C ASP A 57 -7.51 12.49 17.31
N ASP A 58 -8.26 12.66 16.22
CA ASP A 58 -8.35 11.72 15.09
C ASP A 58 -6.99 11.34 14.47
N LYS A 59 -5.95 12.16 14.68
CA LYS A 59 -4.59 11.93 14.17
C LYS A 59 -3.71 11.12 15.13
N SER A 60 -4.13 10.94 16.39
CA SER A 60 -3.38 10.17 17.40
C SER A 60 -3.26 8.68 17.01
N PRO A 61 -2.15 8.01 17.39
CA PRO A 61 -2.01 6.58 17.17
C PRO A 61 -3.00 5.76 18.02
N GLU A 62 -3.38 6.25 19.20
CA GLU A 62 -4.37 5.65 20.09
C GLU A 62 -5.75 5.58 19.41
N TYR A 63 -6.22 6.70 18.84
CA TYR A 63 -7.47 6.75 18.08
C TYR A 63 -7.46 5.77 16.90
N LYS A 64 -6.34 5.68 16.16
CA LYS A 64 -6.24 4.77 15.00
C LYS A 64 -6.23 3.31 15.42
N ALA A 65 -5.58 2.97 16.53
CA ALA A 65 -5.64 1.63 17.13
C ALA A 65 -7.06 1.29 17.61
N ALA A 66 -7.73 2.21 18.31
CA ALA A 66 -9.12 2.05 18.74
C ALA A 66 -10.06 1.87 17.53
N ARG A 67 -9.95 2.71 16.50
CA ARG A 67 -10.72 2.59 15.25
C ARG A 67 -10.49 1.25 14.55
N ALA A 68 -9.25 0.78 14.45
CA ALA A 68 -8.94 -0.52 13.87
C ALA A 68 -9.55 -1.68 14.67
N SER A 69 -9.55 -1.60 16.00
CA SER A 69 -10.17 -2.58 16.89
C SER A 69 -11.70 -2.59 16.74
N LEU A 70 -12.34 -1.42 16.78
CA LEU A 70 -13.77 -1.24 16.60
C LEU A 70 -14.25 -1.75 15.23
N THR A 71 -13.50 -1.50 14.15
CA THR A 71 -13.81 -2.04 12.82
C THR A 71 -13.81 -3.57 12.79
N ARG A 72 -12.89 -4.23 13.51
CA ARG A 72 -12.85 -5.72 13.58
C ARG A 72 -13.97 -6.31 14.42
N ALA A 73 -14.30 -5.64 15.53
CA ALA A 73 -15.32 -6.06 16.48
C ALA A 73 -16.75 -5.67 16.07
N TYR A 74 -16.92 -4.91 14.99
CA TYR A 74 -18.22 -4.40 14.55
C TYR A 74 -19.20 -5.55 14.21
N PRO A 75 -20.33 -5.71 14.94
CA PRO A 75 -21.24 -6.85 14.77
C PRO A 75 -22.20 -6.71 13.58
N GLY A 76 -22.10 -5.61 12.82
CA GLY A 76 -23.14 -5.17 11.90
C GLY A 76 -24.24 -4.37 12.60
N SER A 77 -25.02 -3.63 11.83
CA SER A 77 -26.27 -3.02 12.33
C SER A 77 -27.28 -2.86 11.19
N PHE A 78 -28.56 -2.82 11.54
CA PHE A 78 -29.63 -2.51 10.60
C PHE A 78 -30.38 -1.28 11.11
N LYS A 79 -30.51 -0.25 10.28
CA LYS A 79 -31.31 0.94 10.56
C LYS A 79 -32.37 1.07 9.48
N SER A 80 -33.63 1.25 9.86
CA SER A 80 -34.68 1.66 8.94
C SER A 80 -35.05 3.12 9.18
N PHE A 81 -35.33 3.84 8.09
CA PHE A 81 -35.79 5.23 8.12
C PHE A 81 -37.05 5.33 7.27
N THR A 82 -38.14 5.83 7.86
CA THR A 82 -39.39 6.04 7.14
C THR A 82 -39.48 7.49 6.68
N ILE A 83 -39.41 7.73 5.37
CA ILE A 83 -39.60 9.05 4.78
C ILE A 83 -41.08 9.22 4.41
N PRO A 84 -41.79 10.22 4.97
CA PRO A 84 -43.12 10.58 4.50
C PRO A 84 -43.03 11.31 3.14
N CYS A 85 -43.65 10.73 2.13
CA CYS A 85 -43.78 11.29 0.79
C CYS A 85 -45.19 11.91 0.64
N LEU A 86 -45.27 13.22 0.81
CA LEU A 86 -46.50 13.98 0.65
C LEU A 86 -46.89 14.04 -0.83
N VAL A 87 -48.13 13.64 -1.16
CA VAL A 87 -48.66 13.68 -2.53
C VAL A 87 -49.64 14.85 -2.67
N ALA A 88 -49.37 15.72 -3.63
CA ALA A 88 -50.24 16.81 -4.05
C ALA A 88 -50.73 16.59 -5.49
N PRO A 89 -52.04 16.60 -5.79
CA PRO A 89 -52.53 16.66 -7.16
C PRO A 89 -52.23 18.04 -7.77
N GLY A 90 -51.53 18.06 -8.91
CA GLY A 90 -51.18 19.28 -9.63
C GLY A 90 -50.16 19.02 -10.75
N SER A 91 -49.88 20.05 -11.57
CA SER A 91 -48.75 20.01 -12.52
C SER A 91 -47.46 20.41 -11.81
N CYS A 92 -46.35 19.72 -12.06
CA CYS A 92 -45.03 20.00 -11.46
C CYS A 92 -44.40 21.36 -11.85
N SER A 93 -45.18 22.24 -12.50
CA SER A 93 -44.79 23.57 -12.97
C SER A 93 -44.99 24.67 -11.92
N GLU A 94 -45.83 24.42 -10.92
CA GLU A 94 -46.23 25.42 -9.92
C GLU A 94 -45.28 25.43 -8.72
N LYS A 95 -44.80 26.62 -8.34
CA LYS A 95 -43.80 26.78 -7.27
C LYS A 95 -44.40 26.79 -5.85
N ASP A 96 -45.72 26.93 -5.72
CA ASP A 96 -46.42 26.88 -4.44
C ASP A 96 -46.92 25.47 -4.12
N LEU A 97 -46.02 24.63 -3.60
CA LEU A 97 -46.32 23.27 -3.12
C LEU A 97 -47.01 23.25 -1.74
N SER A 98 -47.25 24.42 -1.14
CA SER A 98 -47.51 24.60 0.30
C SER A 98 -48.96 24.34 0.73
N GLN A 99 -49.93 24.26 -0.20
CA GLN A 99 -51.37 24.33 0.13
C GLN A 99 -52.24 23.20 -0.44
N ASN A 100 -51.72 22.36 -1.36
CA ASN A 100 -52.53 21.36 -2.09
C ASN A 100 -52.19 19.88 -1.79
N TYR A 101 -51.39 19.57 -0.75
CA TYR A 101 -51.12 18.17 -0.37
C TYR A 101 -52.19 17.62 0.58
N ASN A 102 -52.61 16.36 0.37
CA ASN A 102 -53.52 15.68 1.30
C ASN A 102 -52.74 14.75 2.22
N THR A 103 -52.64 15.08 3.50
CA THR A 103 -51.93 14.28 4.51
C THR A 103 -52.51 12.85 4.66
N ALA A 104 -53.79 12.62 4.35
CA ALA A 104 -54.38 11.28 4.36
C ALA A 104 -53.87 10.39 3.21
N ASN A 105 -53.30 10.98 2.15
CA ASN A 105 -52.67 10.29 1.03
C ASN A 105 -51.12 10.29 1.14
N THR A 106 -50.57 10.47 2.35
CA THR A 106 -49.11 10.38 2.57
C THR A 106 -48.65 8.95 2.28
N LEU A 107 -47.75 8.81 1.30
CA LEU A 107 -47.04 7.56 1.07
C LEU A 107 -45.85 7.50 2.03
N TYR A 108 -45.45 6.30 2.46
CA TYR A 108 -44.31 6.12 3.34
C TYR A 108 -43.27 5.27 2.63
N LEU A 109 -42.09 5.85 2.37
CA LEU A 109 -40.93 5.13 1.84
C LEU A 109 -40.09 4.63 3.00
N GLU A 110 -40.07 3.32 3.22
CA GLU A 110 -39.16 2.71 4.19
C GLU A 110 -37.80 2.45 3.52
N ILE A 111 -36.76 3.10 4.05
CA ILE A 111 -35.37 2.93 3.61
C ILE A 111 -34.67 1.99 4.58
N HIS A 112 -34.16 0.87 4.06
CA HIS A 112 -33.39 -0.12 4.83
C HIS A 112 -31.90 0.09 4.64
N CYS A 113 -31.18 0.35 5.73
CA CYS A 113 -29.73 0.56 5.75
C CYS A 113 -29.02 -0.55 6.55
N PRO A 114 -28.79 -1.73 5.95
CA PRO A 114 -27.89 -2.73 6.53
C PRO A 114 -26.43 -2.24 6.43
N THR A 115 -25.73 -2.19 7.55
CA THR A 115 -24.30 -1.90 7.63
C THR A 115 -23.57 -3.16 8.10
N ILE A 116 -22.60 -3.63 7.32
CA ILE A 116 -21.80 -4.82 7.62
C ILE A 116 -20.35 -4.46 7.94
N LYS A 117 -19.63 -5.37 8.61
CA LYS A 117 -18.17 -5.25 8.78
C LYS A 117 -17.49 -5.36 7.41
N PRO A 118 -16.55 -4.47 7.05
CA PRO A 118 -15.80 -4.61 5.81
C PRO A 118 -14.91 -5.86 5.86
N PRO A 119 -14.85 -6.68 4.80
CA PRO A 119 -14.01 -7.88 4.76
C PRO A 119 -12.51 -7.56 4.72
N VAL A 120 -12.10 -6.45 4.10
CA VAL A 120 -10.69 -6.06 3.94
C VAL A 120 -10.45 -4.64 4.42
N VAL A 121 -9.33 -4.41 5.10
CA VAL A 121 -8.88 -3.10 5.58
C VAL A 121 -7.43 -2.85 5.19
N ILE A 122 -7.05 -1.57 5.12
CA ILE A 122 -5.67 -1.14 4.97
C ILE A 122 -5.01 -1.13 6.36
N ILE A 123 -3.82 -1.72 6.47
CA ILE A 123 -3.00 -1.70 7.69
C ILE A 123 -1.74 -0.84 7.53
N SER A 124 -1.28 -0.60 6.30
CA SER A 124 -0.23 0.39 6.01
C SER A 124 -0.69 1.83 6.27
N ASN A 125 0.26 2.76 6.41
CA ASN A 125 0.00 4.18 6.65
C ASN A 125 -1.03 4.45 7.77
N GLN A 126 -0.97 3.66 8.85
CA GLN A 126 -1.90 3.76 9.99
C GLN A 126 -3.39 3.61 9.62
N GLY A 127 -3.69 2.84 8.55
CA GLY A 127 -5.04 2.62 8.06
C GLY A 127 -5.65 3.81 7.31
N HIS A 128 -4.81 4.66 6.71
CA HIS A 128 -5.24 5.71 5.79
C HIS A 128 -5.32 5.16 4.36
N SER A 129 -6.39 5.52 3.64
CA SER A 129 -6.56 5.21 2.21
C SER A 129 -5.70 6.07 1.29
N LEU A 130 -5.16 7.20 1.78
CA LEU A 130 -4.29 8.08 1.00
C LEU A 130 -2.85 7.57 0.98
N THR A 131 -2.31 7.38 -0.22
CA THR A 131 -0.90 7.12 -0.51
C THR A 131 -0.32 8.27 -1.35
N ASP A 132 0.41 9.16 -0.68
CA ASP A 132 1.14 10.26 -1.32
C ASP A 132 2.56 9.84 -1.71
N PHE A 133 2.91 9.93 -2.99
CA PHE A 133 4.24 9.67 -3.52
C PHE A 133 5.20 10.86 -3.37
N GLY A 134 4.69 12.06 -3.03
CA GLY A 134 5.45 13.28 -2.92
C GLY A 134 5.92 13.81 -4.27
N GLN A 135 7.09 14.45 -4.28
CA GLN A 135 7.73 14.94 -5.50
C GLN A 135 8.63 13.87 -6.12
N VAL A 136 8.42 13.54 -7.39
CA VAL A 136 9.23 12.60 -8.17
C VAL A 136 9.68 13.28 -9.46
N SER A 137 10.95 13.13 -9.82
CA SER A 137 11.49 13.72 -11.03
C SER A 137 10.97 13.01 -12.28
N ILE A 138 10.72 13.77 -13.35
CA ILE A 138 10.23 13.22 -14.62
C ILE A 138 11.16 12.10 -15.12
N GLY A 139 10.57 10.97 -15.51
CA GLY A 139 11.31 9.80 -15.99
C GLY A 139 12.02 8.98 -14.89
N GLN A 140 11.85 9.31 -13.61
CA GLN A 140 12.15 8.41 -12.49
C GLN A 140 10.87 7.73 -12.00
N ASN A 141 11.01 6.58 -11.35
CA ASN A 141 9.91 5.87 -10.69
C ASN A 141 10.08 5.91 -9.17
N ALA A 142 8.96 6.06 -8.45
CA ALA A 142 8.86 5.81 -7.03
C ALA A 142 7.87 4.65 -6.79
N ILE A 143 8.19 3.72 -5.90
CA ILE A 143 7.35 2.57 -5.57
C ILE A 143 6.94 2.67 -4.11
N LYS A 144 5.64 2.52 -3.81
CA LYS A 144 5.13 2.47 -2.44
C LYS A 144 4.37 1.16 -2.17
N PRO A 145 4.68 0.45 -1.08
CA PRO A 145 3.91 -0.69 -0.61
C PRO A 145 2.68 -0.24 0.17
N ILE A 146 1.54 -0.86 -0.12
CA ILE A 146 0.26 -0.66 0.55
C ILE A 146 -0.20 -2.03 1.06
N SER A 147 -0.21 -2.21 2.37
CA SER A 147 -0.56 -3.49 2.99
C SER A 147 -2.04 -3.51 3.37
N ILE A 148 -2.74 -4.51 2.83
CA ILE A 148 -4.14 -4.81 3.10
C ILE A 148 -4.25 -6.14 3.85
N GLN A 149 -5.26 -6.29 4.70
CA GLN A 149 -5.51 -7.50 5.46
C GLN A 149 -7.00 -7.88 5.43
N ASN A 150 -7.28 -9.17 5.30
CA ASN A 150 -8.63 -9.71 5.46
C ASN A 150 -8.96 -9.85 6.96
N ILE A 151 -10.05 -9.22 7.38
CA ILE A 151 -10.57 -9.22 8.76
C ILE A 151 -11.94 -9.92 8.88
N SER A 152 -12.35 -10.60 7.82
CA SER A 152 -13.45 -11.57 7.84
C SER A 152 -12.94 -12.95 8.26
N ASP A 153 -13.89 -13.80 8.66
CA ASP A 153 -13.73 -15.19 9.05
C ASP A 153 -13.69 -16.17 7.86
N HIS A 154 -13.78 -15.66 6.62
CA HIS A 154 -13.79 -16.45 5.40
C HIS A 154 -12.72 -15.98 4.38
N PRO A 155 -12.32 -16.81 3.41
CA PRO A 155 -11.45 -16.37 2.31
C PRO A 155 -12.14 -15.34 1.42
N VAL A 156 -11.41 -14.29 1.03
CA VAL A 156 -11.93 -13.19 0.20
C VAL A 156 -11.17 -13.13 -1.11
N GLU A 157 -11.87 -13.30 -2.22
CA GLU A 157 -11.33 -13.04 -3.55
C GLU A 157 -11.34 -11.54 -3.84
N LEU A 158 -10.24 -11.03 -4.40
CA LEU A 158 -10.08 -9.60 -4.67
C LEU A 158 -9.92 -9.34 -6.17
N LYS A 159 -10.65 -8.33 -6.64
CA LYS A 159 -10.51 -7.71 -7.96
C LYS A 159 -10.01 -6.29 -7.79
N VAL A 160 -9.49 -5.70 -8.86
CA VAL A 160 -8.97 -4.33 -8.86
C VAL A 160 -9.53 -3.57 -10.05
N SER A 161 -9.80 -2.27 -9.88
CA SER A 161 -10.09 -1.39 -11.01
C SER A 161 -8.87 -1.23 -11.91
N VAL A 162 -9.11 -1.01 -13.19
CA VAL A 162 -8.07 -0.57 -14.13
C VAL A 162 -7.73 0.89 -13.79
N LEU A 163 -6.45 1.17 -13.59
CA LEU A 163 -5.90 2.53 -13.52
C LEU A 163 -5.80 3.12 -14.94
N ASP A 164 -5.65 4.44 -15.05
CA ASP A 164 -5.40 5.15 -16.30
C ASP A 164 -4.19 4.54 -17.02
N THR A 165 -4.45 3.90 -18.16
CA THR A 165 -3.44 3.21 -18.97
C THR A 165 -2.44 4.17 -19.63
N SER A 166 -2.76 5.47 -19.68
CA SER A 166 -1.87 6.56 -20.07
C SER A 166 -1.31 7.34 -18.87
N GLY A 167 -1.73 6.97 -17.66
CA GLY A 167 -1.37 7.61 -16.41
C GLY A 167 0.00 7.20 -15.86
N PRO A 168 0.53 7.94 -14.88
CA PRO A 168 1.81 7.64 -14.27
C PRO A 168 1.72 6.57 -13.16
N PHE A 169 0.52 6.19 -12.72
CA PHE A 169 0.31 5.20 -11.66
C PHE A 169 0.12 3.80 -12.26
N GLN A 170 0.82 2.81 -11.71
CA GLN A 170 0.69 1.41 -12.13
C GLN A 170 0.77 0.48 -10.93
N MET A 171 -0.07 -0.56 -10.92
CA MET A 171 0.00 -1.64 -9.94
C MET A 171 0.96 -2.72 -10.45
N LEU A 172 2.02 -3.02 -9.69
CA LEU A 172 3.13 -3.88 -10.11
C LEU A 172 2.91 -5.38 -9.84
N ASN A 173 1.91 -5.73 -9.03
CA ASN A 173 1.59 -7.10 -8.69
C ASN A 173 0.08 -7.37 -8.79
N ALA A 174 -0.30 -8.56 -9.23
CA ALA A 174 -1.70 -8.97 -9.20
C ALA A 174 -2.14 -9.37 -7.77
N LEU A 175 -3.39 -9.06 -7.42
CA LEU A 175 -4.01 -9.50 -6.17
C LEU A 175 -4.13 -11.03 -6.08
N ARG A 176 -4.42 -11.53 -4.88
CA ARG A 176 -4.66 -12.94 -4.56
C ARG A 176 -5.85 -13.05 -3.61
N THR A 177 -6.46 -14.24 -3.55
CA THR A 177 -7.43 -14.58 -2.50
C THR A 177 -6.75 -14.51 -1.14
N LEU A 178 -7.30 -13.72 -0.22
CA LEU A 178 -6.81 -13.60 1.16
C LEU A 178 -7.58 -14.54 2.08
N ARG A 179 -6.90 -15.42 2.83
CA ARG A 179 -7.51 -16.14 3.95
C ARG A 179 -7.78 -15.20 5.14
N PRO A 180 -8.57 -15.61 6.14
CA PRO A 180 -8.74 -14.86 7.38
C PRO A 180 -7.40 -14.47 8.01
N GLU A 181 -7.29 -13.21 8.44
CA GLU A 181 -6.07 -12.56 8.95
C GLU A 181 -4.85 -12.55 7.99
N GLU A 182 -4.97 -13.06 6.75
CA GLU A 182 -3.90 -13.00 5.76
C GLU A 182 -3.69 -11.56 5.27
N THR A 183 -2.43 -11.16 5.19
CA THR A 183 -1.99 -9.83 4.72
C THR A 183 -1.39 -9.94 3.32
N HIS A 184 -1.75 -9.02 2.42
CA HIS A 184 -1.12 -8.86 1.11
C HIS A 184 -0.61 -7.44 0.93
N THR A 185 0.55 -7.30 0.30
CA THR A 185 1.13 -5.99 -0.01
C THR A 185 0.95 -5.70 -1.48
N VAL A 186 0.11 -4.71 -1.78
CA VAL A 186 -0.04 -4.10 -3.09
C VAL A 186 1.14 -3.18 -3.35
N LEU A 187 1.82 -3.34 -4.48
CA LEU A 187 2.93 -2.49 -4.89
C LEU A 187 2.44 -1.53 -5.98
N VAL A 188 2.45 -0.24 -5.70
CA VAL A 188 2.08 0.80 -6.67
C VAL A 188 3.32 1.61 -7.03
N SER A 189 3.57 1.78 -8.33
CA SER A 189 4.59 2.71 -8.84
C SER A 189 3.96 4.00 -9.35
N PHE A 190 4.67 5.11 -9.19
CA PHE A 190 4.41 6.41 -9.79
C PHE A 190 5.61 6.82 -10.65
N THR A 191 5.38 7.01 -11.94
CA THR A 191 6.40 7.40 -12.94
C THR A 191 5.89 8.59 -13.75
N PRO A 192 6.09 9.83 -13.29
CA PRO A 192 5.59 11.02 -13.98
C PRO A 192 6.35 11.26 -15.29
N SER A 193 5.60 11.45 -16.38
CA SER A 193 6.10 11.90 -17.69
C SER A 193 6.10 13.43 -17.84
N ILE A 194 5.29 14.13 -17.03
CA ILE A 194 5.06 15.59 -17.12
C ILE A 194 5.11 16.20 -15.71
N GLY A 195 5.61 17.43 -15.61
CA GLY A 195 5.76 18.19 -14.37
C GLY A 195 4.45 18.74 -13.80
N ARG A 196 3.53 17.88 -13.33
CA ARG A 196 2.26 18.27 -12.72
C ARG A 196 1.89 17.41 -11.51
N VAL A 197 0.86 17.80 -10.77
CA VAL A 197 0.21 16.94 -9.76
C VAL A 197 -0.71 15.96 -10.48
N PHE A 198 -0.72 14.72 -10.01
CA PHE A 198 -1.62 13.65 -10.44
C PHE A 198 -2.37 13.11 -9.22
N TYR A 199 -3.63 12.74 -9.44
CA TYR A 199 -4.50 12.14 -8.44
C TYR A 199 -5.31 11.03 -9.11
N GLU A 200 -5.43 9.89 -8.44
CA GLU A 200 -6.16 8.73 -8.96
C GLU A 200 -6.71 7.89 -7.81
N VAL A 201 -7.71 7.02 -8.06
CA VAL A 201 -8.27 6.11 -7.05
C VAL A 201 -8.17 4.68 -7.53
N LEU A 202 -7.37 3.89 -6.84
CA LEU A 202 -7.26 2.44 -7.01
C LEU A 202 -8.37 1.77 -6.20
N LYS A 203 -9.31 1.11 -6.86
CA LYS A 203 -10.46 0.47 -6.20
C LYS A 203 -10.21 -1.02 -6.05
N ILE A 204 -10.18 -1.52 -4.82
CA ILE A 204 -10.03 -2.94 -4.50
C ILE A 204 -11.41 -3.50 -4.18
N VAL A 205 -11.93 -4.33 -5.07
CA VAL A 205 -13.30 -4.84 -5.01
C VAL A 205 -13.31 -6.27 -4.46
N SER A 206 -14.11 -6.48 -3.43
CA SER A 206 -14.47 -7.80 -2.88
C SER A 206 -15.94 -8.13 -3.19
N PRO A 207 -16.44 -9.35 -2.94
CA PRO A 207 -17.83 -9.71 -3.22
C PRO A 207 -18.88 -8.89 -2.42
N SER A 208 -18.50 -8.31 -1.28
CA SER A 208 -19.41 -7.59 -0.37
C SER A 208 -19.01 -6.14 -0.06
N SER A 209 -17.87 -5.67 -0.56
CA SER A 209 -17.42 -4.28 -0.34
C SER A 209 -16.42 -3.82 -1.41
N GLU A 210 -16.31 -2.50 -1.54
CA GLU A 210 -15.26 -1.83 -2.30
C GLU A 210 -14.37 -1.04 -1.33
N LEU A 211 -13.05 -1.06 -1.58
CA LEU A 211 -12.04 -0.37 -0.80
C LEU A 211 -11.28 0.60 -1.72
N ASP A 212 -11.53 1.89 -1.55
CA ASP A 212 -10.88 2.94 -2.32
C ASP A 212 -9.52 3.32 -1.71
N VAL A 213 -8.48 3.34 -2.54
CA VAL A 213 -7.11 3.76 -2.21
C VAL A 213 -6.76 4.98 -3.06
N CYS A 214 -6.70 6.16 -2.43
CA CYS A 214 -6.38 7.41 -3.10
C CYS A 214 -4.87 7.50 -3.34
N LEU A 215 -4.45 7.67 -4.58
CA LEU A 215 -3.07 7.87 -5.00
C LEU A 215 -2.86 9.34 -5.35
N THR A 216 -1.78 9.95 -4.86
CA THR A 216 -1.39 11.31 -5.22
C THR A 216 0.12 11.43 -5.38
N GLY A 217 0.59 12.32 -6.26
CA GLY A 217 2.00 12.53 -6.52
C GLY A 217 2.25 13.69 -7.47
N ARG A 218 3.45 14.29 -7.39
CA ARG A 218 3.84 15.44 -8.22
C ARG A 218 5.07 15.11 -9.07
N GLY A 219 4.91 15.17 -10.38
CA GLY A 219 6.02 15.23 -11.32
C GLY A 219 6.78 16.56 -11.23
N VAL A 220 8.10 16.52 -11.25
CA VAL A 220 8.97 17.71 -11.25
C VAL A 220 10.03 17.60 -12.35
N THR A 221 10.18 18.64 -13.16
CA THR A 221 11.23 18.70 -14.20
C THR A 221 12.59 18.95 -13.54
N PRO A 222 13.62 18.11 -13.78
CA PRO A 222 14.98 18.41 -13.33
C PRO A 222 15.57 19.59 -14.12
N VAL A 223 16.34 20.44 -13.44
CA VAL A 223 16.99 21.63 -13.99
C VAL A 223 18.43 21.63 -13.51
N ILE A 224 19.37 21.48 -14.45
CA ILE A 224 20.80 21.50 -14.21
C ILE A 224 21.40 22.66 -14.98
N LYS A 225 22.31 23.39 -14.36
CA LYS A 225 23.04 24.52 -14.93
C LYS A 225 24.53 24.21 -14.97
N LEU A 226 25.18 24.58 -16.07
CA LEU A 226 26.64 24.47 -16.24
C LEU A 226 27.28 25.82 -15.90
N VAL A 227 28.40 25.78 -15.18
CA VAL A 227 29.23 26.95 -14.86
C VAL A 227 30.70 26.60 -15.15
N PRO A 228 31.42 27.30 -16.04
CA PRO A 228 30.97 28.41 -16.88
C PRO A 228 29.78 28.06 -17.80
N HIS A 229 29.06 29.08 -18.26
CA HIS A 229 27.93 28.90 -19.19
C HIS A 229 28.37 28.49 -20.60
N GLU A 230 29.66 28.56 -20.89
CA GLU A 230 30.27 28.20 -22.17
C GLU A 230 30.18 26.68 -22.39
N ARG A 231 29.74 26.28 -23.58
CA ARG A 231 29.62 24.86 -23.97
C ARG A 231 30.95 24.26 -24.45
N VAL A 232 32.00 25.07 -24.49
CA VAL A 232 33.35 24.71 -24.90
C VAL A 232 34.26 25.05 -23.74
N LEU A 233 35.06 24.09 -23.29
CA LEU A 233 36.10 24.29 -22.29
C LEU A 233 37.43 24.25 -23.02
N ASP A 234 37.95 25.43 -23.38
CA ASP A 234 39.25 25.53 -24.03
C ASP A 234 40.38 25.31 -23.02
N LEU A 235 41.31 24.40 -23.35
CA LEU A 235 42.49 24.07 -22.54
C LEU A 235 43.75 24.81 -23.03
N GLY A 236 43.64 25.56 -24.13
CA GLY A 236 44.74 26.26 -24.77
C GLY A 236 45.74 25.33 -25.47
N HIS A 237 46.91 25.89 -25.81
CA HIS A 237 48.02 25.13 -26.36
C HIS A 237 48.86 24.51 -25.23
N VAL A 238 49.16 23.22 -25.34
CA VAL A 238 49.95 22.44 -24.37
C VAL A 238 51.19 21.90 -25.08
N MET A 239 52.38 22.05 -24.49
CA MET A 239 53.61 21.54 -25.10
C MET A 239 53.74 20.03 -24.98
N MET A 240 54.55 19.41 -25.85
CA MET A 240 54.78 17.97 -25.83
C MET A 240 55.35 17.52 -24.47
N GLY A 241 54.63 16.63 -23.79
CA GLY A 241 55.01 16.08 -22.48
C GLY A 241 54.41 16.81 -21.28
N GLU A 242 53.74 17.95 -21.48
CA GLU A 242 52.99 18.67 -20.44
C GLU A 242 51.54 18.20 -20.37
N SER A 243 50.85 18.53 -19.28
CA SER A 243 49.42 18.31 -19.10
C SER A 243 48.72 19.59 -18.65
N SER A 244 47.54 19.85 -19.23
CA SER A 244 46.65 20.94 -18.84
C SER A 244 45.37 20.34 -18.26
N SER A 245 44.77 21.05 -17.29
CA SER A 245 43.49 20.68 -16.70
C SER A 245 42.68 21.93 -16.42
N ALA A 246 41.39 21.85 -16.70
CA ALA A 246 40.42 22.89 -16.37
C ALA A 246 39.19 22.24 -15.72
N THR A 247 38.48 23.03 -14.93
CA THR A 247 37.32 22.58 -14.15
C THR A 247 36.04 23.26 -14.64
N PHE A 248 34.94 22.52 -14.52
CA PHE A 248 33.59 23.04 -14.70
C PHE A 248 32.70 22.50 -13.57
N THR A 249 31.62 23.21 -13.29
CA THR A 249 30.68 22.90 -12.22
C THR A 249 29.31 22.60 -12.81
N LEU A 250 28.70 21.49 -12.35
CA LEU A 250 27.30 21.16 -12.59
C LEU A 250 26.48 21.54 -11.35
N GLU A 251 25.66 22.58 -11.49
CA GLU A 251 24.80 23.10 -10.43
C GLU A 251 23.40 22.48 -10.57
N ASN A 252 22.95 21.70 -9.58
CA ASN A 252 21.57 21.21 -9.54
C ASN A 252 20.65 22.31 -9.00
N GLN A 253 19.82 22.87 -9.88
CA GLN A 253 18.87 23.94 -9.56
C GLN A 253 17.43 23.43 -9.41
N SER A 254 17.21 22.11 -9.41
CA SER A 254 15.89 21.53 -9.16
C SER A 254 15.62 21.29 -7.67
N SER A 255 14.35 21.16 -7.30
CA SER A 255 13.93 20.85 -5.92
C SER A 255 14.22 19.41 -5.47
N LEU A 256 14.84 18.59 -6.32
CA LEU A 256 15.10 17.17 -6.09
C LEU A 256 16.55 16.81 -6.39
N SER A 257 17.04 15.73 -5.77
CA SER A 257 18.36 15.18 -6.09
C SER A 257 18.36 14.54 -7.48
N VAL A 258 19.16 15.08 -8.40
CA VAL A 258 19.28 14.55 -9.77
C VAL A 258 20.45 13.57 -9.86
N LYS A 259 20.19 12.36 -10.37
CA LYS A 259 21.24 11.42 -10.78
C LYS A 259 21.81 11.85 -12.13
N TYR A 260 23.13 11.87 -12.25
CA TYR A 260 23.83 12.23 -13.48
C TYR A 260 24.94 11.22 -13.80
N SER A 261 25.36 11.18 -15.07
CA SER A 261 26.54 10.44 -15.51
C SER A 261 27.27 11.25 -16.57
N ILE A 262 28.57 11.48 -16.38
CA ILE A 262 29.42 12.16 -17.36
C ILE A 262 30.15 11.09 -18.17
N ARG A 263 30.16 11.23 -19.50
CA ARG A 263 30.88 10.35 -20.42
C ARG A 263 31.58 11.22 -21.47
N LEU A 264 32.79 10.82 -21.87
CA LEU A 264 33.44 11.38 -23.04
C LEU A 264 32.82 10.77 -24.30
N ASP A 265 32.63 11.57 -25.34
CA ASP A 265 32.09 11.11 -26.63
C ASP A 265 32.99 10.05 -27.30
N SER A 266 34.30 10.11 -27.07
CA SER A 266 35.27 9.08 -27.47
C SER A 266 35.04 7.70 -26.81
N GLY A 267 34.25 7.64 -25.74
CA GLY A 267 33.79 6.41 -25.09
C GLY A 267 32.30 6.11 -25.32
N SER A 268 31.66 6.78 -26.28
CA SER A 268 30.27 6.51 -26.67
C SER A 268 30.19 5.32 -27.62
N LEU A 269 29.25 4.40 -27.37
CA LEU A 269 28.98 3.27 -28.26
C LEU A 269 28.30 3.68 -29.58
N LEU A 270 27.88 4.94 -29.72
CA LEU A 270 27.16 5.50 -30.87
C LEU A 270 28.10 6.09 -31.95
N ARG A 271 29.39 5.74 -31.94
CA ARG A 271 30.42 6.22 -32.89
C ARG A 271 30.73 5.23 -34.03
N HIS A 272 29.96 4.15 -34.14
CA HIS A 272 30.12 3.11 -35.15
C HIS A 272 28.82 2.87 -35.93
N ASP A 273 28.33 3.94 -36.57
CA ASP A 273 27.36 3.92 -37.68
C ASP A 273 27.80 4.98 -38.72
#